data_AF-A0A2H4SRA6-F1
#
_entry.id   AF-A0A2H4SRA6-F1
#
_cell.length_a   1.000
_cell.length_b   1.000
_cell.length_c   1.000
_cell.angle_alpha   90.00
_cell.angle_beta   90.00
_cell.angle_gamma   90.00
#
_symmetry.space_group_name_H-M   'P 1'
#
loop_
_entity.id
_entity.type
_entity.pdbx_description
1 polymer ?
#
loop_
_entity_poly.entity_id
_entity_poly.type
_entity_poly.pdbx_seq_one_letter_code
_entity_poly.pdbx_strand_id
1 'polypeptide(L)'
;MKLTTAVLASSLPALAASHPTARDPHQFLELNLPQPHNYVANDVFAGQELSNRLARADGDAYTEATWTEHAKTLCYDAPSCTTVNSYLFGPSGALNGTGEETYWFAYLYAGPTSNINDWVHLDGAPITHQRIFTSIVN
;
A
#
# COMPACT_ATOMS: atom_id res chain seq x y z
N MET A 1 45.76 40.18 10.92
CA MET A 1 44.46 39.80 11.54
C MET A 1 43.72 38.91 10.54
N LYS A 2 43.38 37.68 10.93
CA LYS A 2 42.62 36.72 10.10
C LYS A 2 41.15 36.80 10.50
N LEU A 3 40.26 37.11 9.56
CA LEU A 3 38.81 37.03 9.74
C LEU A 3 38.34 35.67 9.20
N THR A 4 37.99 34.77 10.11
CA THR A 4 37.31 33.51 9.79
C THR A 4 35.81 33.74 9.87
N THR A 5 35.15 33.78 8.71
CA THR A 5 33.70 33.78 8.58
C THR A 5 33.19 32.36 8.80
N ALA A 6 32.48 32.11 9.89
CA ALA A 6 31.75 30.85 10.10
C ALA A 6 30.36 30.97 9.46
N VAL A 7 30.08 30.16 8.44
CA VAL A 7 28.73 29.96 7.91
C VAL A 7 28.03 28.97 8.82
N LEU A 8 26.99 29.43 9.53
CA LEU A 8 26.07 28.54 10.25
C LEU A 8 25.22 27.80 9.21
N ALA A 9 25.55 26.54 8.96
CA ALA A 9 24.70 25.63 8.23
C ALA A 9 23.49 25.27 9.11
N SER A 10 22.36 25.90 8.84
CA SER A 10 21.07 25.57 9.46
C SER A 10 20.60 24.21 8.95
N SER A 11 20.94 23.14 9.64
CA SER A 11 20.33 21.82 9.43
C SER A 11 18.87 21.90 9.91
N LEU A 12 17.95 22.20 9.00
CA LEU A 12 16.53 22.00 9.22
C LEU A 12 16.31 20.50 9.49
N PRO A 13 15.74 20.11 10.65
CA PRO A 13 15.31 18.75 10.85
C PRO A 13 14.25 18.46 9.79
N ALA A 14 14.48 17.45 8.95
CA ALA A 14 13.41 16.89 8.14
C ALA A 14 12.32 16.46 9.12
N LEU A 15 11.16 17.12 9.06
CA LEU A 15 9.95 16.66 9.73
C LEU A 15 9.64 15.29 9.15
N ALA A 16 10.05 14.23 9.84
CA ALA A 16 9.51 12.91 9.60
C ALA A 16 8.00 13.06 9.83
N ALA A 17 7.21 12.93 8.76
CA ALA A 17 5.77 12.91 8.89
C ALA A 17 5.42 11.78 9.86
N SER A 18 4.94 12.13 11.04
CA SER A 18 4.56 11.15 12.05
C SER A 18 3.26 10.50 11.59
N HIS A 19 3.33 9.25 11.14
CA HIS A 19 2.13 8.49 10.84
C HIS A 19 1.39 8.16 12.14
N PRO A 20 0.09 8.48 12.24
CA PRO A 20 -0.68 8.14 13.43
C PRO A 20 -0.93 6.62 13.52
N THR A 21 -1.03 6.11 14.75
CA THR A 21 -1.14 4.67 15.05
C THR A 21 -2.49 4.27 15.66
N ALA A 22 -3.38 5.23 15.94
CA ALA A 22 -4.70 4.95 16.51
C ALA A 22 -5.72 4.59 15.40
N ARG A 23 -6.57 3.59 15.65
CA ARG A 23 -7.35 2.89 14.61
C ARG A 23 -8.82 2.80 14.99
N ASP A 24 -9.71 3.14 14.05
CA ASP A 24 -10.98 2.44 13.93
C ASP A 24 -10.82 1.32 12.88
N PRO A 25 -10.79 0.03 13.29
CA PRO A 25 -10.62 -1.07 12.36
C PRO A 25 -11.81 -1.24 11.42
N HIS A 26 -12.93 -0.53 11.60
CA HIS A 26 -14.14 -0.68 10.78
C HIS A 26 -14.34 0.46 9.76
N GLN A 27 -13.43 1.44 9.70
CA GLN A 27 -13.52 2.56 8.77
C GLN A 27 -12.24 2.68 7.95
N PHE A 28 -12.38 2.55 6.63
CA PHE A 28 -11.31 2.76 5.66
C PHE A 28 -11.52 4.05 4.88
N LEU A 29 -10.42 4.77 4.66
CA LEU A 29 -10.29 5.81 3.66
C LEU A 29 -9.60 5.20 2.43
N GLU A 30 -10.21 5.38 1.25
CA GLU A 30 -9.55 5.09 -0.01
C GLU A 30 -8.53 6.19 -0.35
N LEU A 31 -7.30 5.78 -0.63
CA LEU A 31 -6.26 6.69 -1.11
C LEU A 31 -6.43 6.90 -2.63
N ASN A 32 -6.78 8.12 -3.01
CA ASN A 32 -6.91 8.51 -4.41
C ASN A 32 -5.55 8.91 -4.99
N LEU A 33 -4.73 7.92 -5.34
CA LEU A 33 -3.45 8.17 -6.02
C LEU A 33 -3.66 8.55 -7.50
N PRO A 34 -2.75 9.35 -8.08
CA PRO A 34 -2.75 9.65 -9.51
C PRO A 34 -2.70 8.39 -10.38
N GLN A 35 -3.28 8.47 -11.58
CA GLN A 35 -3.12 7.42 -12.59
C GLN A 35 -1.70 7.46 -13.21
N PRO A 36 -1.16 6.33 -13.69
CA PRO A 36 -1.75 4.99 -13.68
C PRO A 36 -1.69 4.31 -12.29
N HIS A 37 -2.67 3.48 -11.95
CA HIS A 37 -2.69 2.78 -10.66
C HIS A 37 -1.82 1.52 -10.67
N ASN A 38 -0.50 1.70 -10.53
CA ASN A 38 0.54 0.65 -10.47
C ASN A 38 1.55 0.90 -9.34
N TYR A 39 1.05 1.12 -8.13
CA TYR A 39 1.87 1.43 -6.97
C TYR A 39 2.23 0.21 -6.13
N VAL A 40 3.42 0.24 -5.54
CA VAL A 40 3.84 -0.67 -4.48
C VAL A 40 4.20 0.12 -3.22
N ALA A 41 4.09 -0.54 -2.07
CA ALA A 41 4.46 0.06 -0.80
C ALA A 41 5.97 0.35 -0.78
N ASN A 42 6.37 1.47 -0.19
CA ASN A 42 7.77 1.79 0.06
C ASN A 42 8.27 1.14 1.37
N ASP A 43 9.51 1.45 1.75
CA ASP A 43 10.20 0.87 2.91
C ASP A 43 9.50 1.10 4.27
N VAL A 44 8.53 2.02 4.37
CA VAL A 44 7.70 2.21 5.59
C VAL A 44 6.97 0.92 5.96
N PHE A 45 6.62 0.11 4.96
CA PHE A 45 5.91 -1.15 5.16
C PHE A 45 6.80 -2.39 5.12
N ALA A 46 8.12 -2.24 4.98
CA ALA A 46 9.03 -3.38 4.93
C ALA A 46 8.92 -4.24 6.20
N GLY A 47 8.52 -5.51 6.05
CA GLY A 47 8.30 -6.44 7.16
C GLY A 47 6.99 -6.23 7.91
N GLN A 48 6.12 -5.33 7.44
CA GLN A 48 4.77 -5.12 7.96
C GLN A 48 3.72 -5.89 7.17
N GLU A 49 4.10 -6.61 6.11
CA GLU A 49 3.22 -7.47 5.35
C GLU A 49 2.67 -8.58 6.24
N LEU A 50 1.35 -8.66 6.33
CA LEU A 50 0.66 -9.77 7.01
C LEU A 50 0.65 -10.99 6.09
N SER A 51 1.83 -11.56 5.88
CA SER A 51 2.12 -12.60 4.88
C SER A 51 1.23 -13.84 5.00
N ASN A 52 0.78 -14.17 6.22
CA ASN A 52 -0.16 -15.28 6.50
C ASN A 52 -1.64 -14.94 6.24
N ARG A 53 -1.93 -13.72 5.78
CA ARG A 53 -3.27 -13.18 5.50
C ARG A 53 -3.39 -12.55 4.11
N LEU A 54 -2.35 -12.65 3.28
CA LEU A 54 -2.44 -12.27 1.87
C LEU A 54 -3.48 -13.15 1.18
N ALA A 55 -4.34 -12.54 0.38
CA ALA A 55 -5.32 -13.27 -0.41
C ALA A 55 -5.02 -13.18 -1.90
N ARG A 56 -5.33 -14.29 -2.57
CA ARG A 56 -5.27 -14.45 -4.02
C ARG A 56 -6.53 -15.15 -4.51
N ALA A 57 -7.05 -14.72 -5.64
CA ALA A 57 -8.09 -15.42 -6.36
C ALA A 57 -7.86 -15.32 -7.87
N ASP A 58 -8.47 -16.22 -8.64
CA ASP A 58 -8.46 -16.15 -10.10
C ASP A 58 -9.18 -14.87 -10.56
N GLY A 59 -8.68 -14.24 -11.63
CA GLY A 59 -9.14 -12.94 -12.08
C GLY A 59 -10.61 -12.89 -12.51
N ASP A 60 -11.19 -14.03 -12.91
CA ASP A 60 -12.60 -14.18 -13.30
C ASP A 60 -13.53 -14.51 -12.11
N ALA A 61 -12.98 -14.85 -10.95
CA ALA A 61 -13.78 -15.20 -9.76
C ALA A 61 -14.43 -13.98 -9.09
N TYR A 62 -13.91 -12.77 -9.35
CA TYR A 62 -14.38 -11.53 -8.75
C TYR A 62 -14.46 -10.38 -9.76
N THR A 63 -15.29 -9.40 -9.45
CA THR A 63 -15.22 -8.05 -10.04
C THR A 63 -14.35 -7.16 -9.15
N GLU A 64 -13.88 -6.01 -9.65
CA GLU A 64 -13.14 -5.05 -8.83
C GLU A 64 -13.89 -4.69 -7.54
N ALA A 65 -15.20 -4.46 -7.63
CA ALA A 65 -16.02 -4.09 -6.49
C ALA A 65 -16.10 -5.25 -5.46
N THR A 66 -16.39 -6.47 -5.91
CA THR A 66 -16.53 -7.61 -5.00
C THR A 66 -15.19 -8.04 -4.40
N TRP A 67 -14.10 -7.95 -5.15
CA TRP A 67 -12.76 -8.18 -4.63
C TRP A 67 -12.35 -7.13 -3.60
N THR A 68 -12.62 -5.86 -3.88
CA THR A 68 -12.31 -4.74 -2.97
C THR A 68 -13.02 -4.89 -1.63
N GLU A 69 -14.32 -5.25 -1.63
CA GLU A 69 -15.04 -5.52 -0.37
C GLU A 69 -14.45 -6.73 0.39
N HIS A 70 -14.08 -7.78 -0.34
CA HIS A 70 -13.41 -8.94 0.26
C HIS A 70 -12.06 -8.56 0.90
N ALA A 71 -11.23 -7.80 0.18
CA ALA A 71 -9.93 -7.34 0.64
C ALA A 71 -10.02 -6.49 1.93
N LYS A 72 -11.01 -5.59 2.00
CA LYS A 72 -11.28 -4.82 3.23
C LYS A 72 -11.71 -5.72 4.39
N THR A 73 -12.56 -6.71 4.13
CA THR A 73 -13.01 -7.67 5.15
C THR A 73 -11.84 -8.46 5.75
N LEU A 74 -10.88 -8.87 4.92
CA LEU A 74 -9.67 -9.55 5.41
C LEU A 74 -8.85 -8.67 6.37
N CYS A 75 -8.79 -7.37 6.12
CA CYS A 75 -8.13 -6.41 7.01
C CYS A 75 -8.94 -6.17 8.29
N TYR A 76 -10.27 -6.12 8.21
CA TYR A 76 -11.16 -6.07 9.39
C TYR A 76 -10.92 -7.25 10.34
N ASP A 77 -10.75 -8.45 9.79
CA ASP A 77 -10.53 -9.69 10.55
C ASP A 77 -9.08 -9.86 11.04
N ALA A 78 -8.21 -8.90 10.75
CA ALA A 78 -6.81 -8.87 11.15
C ALA A 78 -6.56 -7.68 12.09
N PRO A 79 -6.52 -7.88 13.42
CA PRO A 79 -6.43 -6.77 14.39
C PRO A 79 -5.24 -5.82 14.17
N SER A 80 -4.15 -6.33 13.60
CA SER A 80 -2.93 -5.57 13.28
C SER A 80 -2.93 -4.94 11.89
N CYS A 81 -3.97 -5.11 11.05
CA CYS A 81 -4.02 -4.53 9.71
C CYS A 81 -4.45 -3.06 9.72
N THR A 82 -3.66 -2.19 9.10
CA THR A 82 -3.95 -0.75 8.91
C THR A 82 -4.21 -0.39 7.47
N THR A 83 -3.70 -1.18 6.54
CA THR A 83 -3.64 -0.76 5.14
C THR A 83 -3.82 -1.97 4.23
N VAL A 84 -4.58 -1.77 3.15
CA VAL A 84 -4.86 -2.78 2.13
C VAL A 84 -4.46 -2.21 0.78
N ASN A 85 -3.65 -2.96 0.03
CA ASN A 85 -3.45 -2.75 -1.40
C ASN A 85 -4.14 -3.89 -2.15
N SER A 86 -5.30 -3.56 -2.74
CA SER A 86 -6.12 -4.48 -3.53
C SER A 86 -5.87 -4.21 -5.01
N TYR A 87 -5.61 -5.23 -5.82
CA TYR A 87 -5.38 -5.04 -7.25
C TYR A 87 -5.60 -6.30 -8.07
N LEU A 88 -5.84 -6.12 -9.37
CA LEU A 88 -5.76 -7.18 -10.37
C LEU A 88 -4.36 -7.19 -10.96
N PHE A 89 -3.64 -8.27 -10.73
CA PHE A 89 -2.38 -8.53 -11.38
C PHE A 89 -2.65 -9.22 -12.72
N GLY A 90 -2.24 -8.54 -13.78
CA GLY A 90 -2.38 -8.95 -15.15
C GLY A 90 -1.48 -10.11 -15.53
N PRO A 91 -1.56 -10.52 -16.80
CA PRO A 91 -0.83 -11.67 -17.30
C PRO A 91 0.67 -11.45 -17.15
N SER A 92 1.28 -12.22 -16.27
CA SER A 92 2.72 -12.22 -16.08
C SER A 92 3.14 -13.67 -15.87
N GLY A 93 4.07 -14.14 -16.69
CA GLY A 93 4.69 -15.47 -16.52
C GLY A 93 5.46 -15.64 -15.20
N ALA A 94 5.46 -14.65 -14.30
CA ALA A 94 6.16 -14.67 -13.02
C ALA A 94 5.46 -15.49 -11.93
N LEU A 95 4.20 -15.91 -12.10
CA LEU A 95 3.39 -16.54 -11.05
C LEU A 95 2.98 -18.00 -11.34
N ASN A 96 3.90 -18.80 -11.89
CA ASN A 96 3.75 -20.24 -12.19
C ASN A 96 2.59 -20.60 -13.15
N GLY A 97 2.06 -19.62 -13.89
CA GLY A 97 0.96 -19.78 -14.84
C GLY A 97 1.39 -19.88 -16.31
N THR A 98 0.42 -19.96 -17.21
CA THR A 98 0.64 -19.94 -18.68
C THR A 98 1.11 -18.58 -19.20
N GLY A 99 1.10 -17.56 -18.33
CA GLY A 99 1.43 -16.18 -18.67
C GLY A 99 0.24 -15.39 -19.22
N GLU A 100 -0.94 -16.00 -19.35
CA GLU A 100 -2.18 -15.35 -19.80
C GLU A 100 -3.18 -15.08 -18.66
N GLU A 101 -2.98 -15.72 -17.51
CA GLU A 101 -3.88 -15.67 -16.37
C GLU A 101 -3.73 -14.36 -15.60
N THR A 102 -4.86 -13.84 -15.13
CA THR A 102 -4.92 -12.71 -14.20
C THR A 102 -5.32 -13.20 -12.82
N TYR A 103 -4.85 -12.49 -11.80
CA TYR A 103 -5.13 -12.85 -10.41
C TYR A 103 -5.44 -11.61 -9.60
N TRP A 104 -6.51 -11.70 -8.82
CA TRP A 104 -6.79 -10.74 -7.78
C TRP A 104 -5.82 -10.94 -6.61
N PHE A 105 -5.25 -9.86 -6.11
CA PHE A 105 -4.38 -9.84 -4.94
C PHE A 105 -4.84 -8.81 -3.92
N ALA A 106 -4.69 -9.17 -2.64
CA ALA A 106 -4.89 -8.28 -1.51
C ALA A 106 -3.66 -8.36 -0.60
N TYR A 107 -2.85 -7.31 -0.64
CA TYR A 107 -1.73 -7.14 0.28
C TYR A 107 -2.17 -6.36 1.51
N LEU A 108 -2.06 -7.00 2.66
CA LEU A 108 -2.44 -6.43 3.95
C LEU A 108 -1.19 -6.03 4.71
N TYR A 109 -1.17 -4.81 5.21
CA TYR A 109 -0.05 -4.25 5.93
C TYR A 109 -0.46 -3.87 7.35
N ALA A 110 0.43 -4.15 8.29
CA ALA A 110 0.40 -3.64 9.64
C ALA A 110 1.17 -2.31 9.75
N GLY A 111 1.38 -1.87 10.99
CA GLY A 111 2.14 -0.66 11.28
C GLY A 111 1.29 0.61 11.15
N PRO A 112 1.79 1.68 10.53
CA PRO A 112 1.11 2.97 10.46
C PRO A 112 -0.12 2.96 9.54
N THR A 113 -0.99 3.95 9.68
CA THR A 113 -1.95 4.30 8.61
C THR A 113 -1.20 4.88 7.43
N SER A 114 -1.48 4.41 6.22
CA SER A 114 -0.82 4.88 5.02
C SER A 114 -1.29 6.27 4.56
N ASN A 115 -0.43 6.98 3.85
CA ASN A 115 -0.77 8.14 3.01
C ASN A 115 -0.15 8.00 1.61
N ILE A 116 -0.47 8.93 0.71
CA ILE A 116 0.00 8.93 -0.69
C ILE A 116 1.53 8.82 -0.84
N ASN A 117 2.34 9.34 0.09
CA ASN A 117 3.80 9.32 -0.03
C ASN A 117 4.42 7.95 0.34
N ASP A 118 3.62 7.02 0.87
CA ASP A 118 4.07 5.67 1.22
C ASP A 118 4.08 4.71 0.02
N TRP A 119 3.69 5.21 -1.16
CA TRP A 119 3.49 4.44 -2.38
C TRP A 119 4.38 4.94 -3.49
N VAL A 120 5.03 4.00 -4.18
CA VAL A 120 5.94 4.29 -5.28
C VAL A 120 5.41 3.61 -6.53
N HIS A 121 5.37 4.36 -7.65
CA HIS A 121 5.03 3.78 -8.94
C HIS A 121 6.05 2.70 -9.32
N LEU A 122 5.53 1.55 -9.73
CA LEU A 122 6.32 0.48 -10.31
C LEU A 122 6.05 0.42 -11.81
N ASP A 123 6.86 1.17 -12.57
CA ASP A 123 6.75 1.23 -14.03
C ASP A 123 6.88 -0.16 -14.66
N GLY A 124 5.93 -0.47 -15.55
CA GLY A 124 5.88 -1.77 -16.24
C GLY A 124 5.31 -2.92 -15.40
N ALA A 125 4.89 -2.70 -14.15
CA ALA A 125 4.14 -3.69 -13.40
C ALA A 125 2.78 -3.94 -14.07
N PRO A 126 2.37 -5.21 -14.28
CA PRO A 126 1.07 -5.53 -14.84
C PRO A 126 -0.01 -5.38 -13.75
N ILE A 127 -0.10 -4.24 -13.08
CA ILE A 127 -1.09 -3.95 -12.04
C ILE A 127 -2.20 -3.11 -12.65
N THR A 128 -3.45 -3.51 -12.42
CA THR A 128 -4.65 -2.79 -12.85
C THR A 128 -5.72 -2.86 -11.76
N HIS A 129 -6.77 -2.03 -11.87
CA HIS A 129 -7.90 -2.03 -10.92
C HIS A 129 -7.43 -1.89 -9.46
N GLN A 130 -6.30 -1.21 -9.25
CA GLN A 130 -5.69 -1.06 -7.94
C GLN A 130 -6.47 -0.05 -7.12
N ARG A 131 -6.75 -0.44 -5.87
CA ARG A 131 -7.44 0.36 -4.87
C ARG A 131 -6.68 0.21 -3.55
N ILE A 132 -6.30 1.31 -2.95
CA ILE A 132 -5.54 1.31 -1.70
C ILE A 132 -6.40 1.92 -0.61
N PHE A 133 -6.49 1.23 0.52
CA PHE A 133 -7.29 1.64 1.67
C PHE A 133 -6.41 1.75 2.90
N THR A 134 -6.65 2.77 3.73
CA THR A 134 -6.01 2.93 5.03
C THR A 134 -7.06 3.13 6.11
N SER A 135 -6.86 2.54 7.29
CA SER A 135 -7.76 2.76 8.41
C SER A 135 -7.73 4.24 8.82
N ILE A 136 -8.87 4.76 9.29
CA ILE A 136 -8.97 6.13 9.77
C ILE A 136 -8.47 6.20 11.22
N VAL A 137 -7.77 7.29 11.52
CA VAL A 137 -7.39 7.69 12.88
C VAL A 137 -8.42 8.70 13.36
N ASN A 138 -9.20 8.33 14.38
CA ASN A 138 -10.11 9.24 15.07
C ASN A 138 -9.39 10.01 16.17
#